data_AF-A0A9X7TKP0-F1
#
_entry.id   AF-A0A9X7TKP0-F1
#
_cell.length_a   1.000
_cell.length_b   1.000
_cell.length_c   1.000
_cell.angle_alpha   90.00
_cell.angle_beta   90.00
_cell.angle_gamma   90.00
#
_symmetry.space_group_name_H-M   'P 1'
#
loop_
_entity.id
_entity.type
_entity.pdbx_description
1 polymer ?
#
loop_
_entity_poly.entity_id
_entity_poly.type
_entity_poly.pdbx_seq_one_letter_code
_entity_poly.pdbx_strand_id
1 'polypeptide(L)'
;MLKDFEEIVCTKEEYYDTFGRFHEVPYYVPAKCYMKEYEWGTATILEDDLDTDFGNSLAVYLDIVNFPPPIVEHIIEEDEGYDAIVEATMNYSKASIFFYSATIPVDYNLELECDKDKLVECIDNVSSWINDYIKYLVKVAEDFLRKNKPEELSEVKCEKCGVTLRKYEYPYHLETHKIEEAKRQLKEIEERIYEGIDEKEYPLAFKYFRSEIDKLITTKLLPVFKDLAEKINQKISEMGIIHLNSNQLYVLNDIQEEIIKNVPKIIRDKFILEMTIIPAVLSNSALDKFINMTVNDQIIERKAYNFSVNVKRKRDRFYVHMYLNDDHIAYFRVDAKTKDKIRSKIAEYIIDEKKVEEITQELYNKVREKIGIK
;
A
#
# COMPACT_ATOMS: atom_id res chain seq x y z
N MET A 1 -23.07 35.44 -6.34
CA MET A 1 -22.11 35.64 -7.44
C MET A 1 -21.91 34.33 -8.18
N LEU A 2 -21.65 33.23 -7.47
CA LEU A 2 -21.52 31.87 -8.04
C LEU A 2 -22.84 31.09 -7.97
N LYS A 3 -23.85 31.53 -8.72
CA LYS A 3 -25.10 30.77 -8.83
C LYS A 3 -24.81 29.49 -9.62
N ASP A 4 -25.30 28.35 -9.15
CA ASP A 4 -25.12 27.01 -9.75
C ASP A 4 -23.71 26.38 -9.59
N PHE A 5 -22.84 26.95 -8.75
CA PHE A 5 -21.63 26.28 -8.27
C PHE A 5 -21.91 25.58 -6.94
N GLU A 6 -21.40 24.36 -6.79
CA GLU A 6 -21.47 23.57 -5.56
C GLU A 6 -20.28 23.88 -4.65
N GLU A 7 -20.55 24.07 -3.34
CA GLU A 7 -19.50 24.20 -2.33
C GLU A 7 -18.94 22.80 -2.02
N ILE A 8 -17.64 22.64 -2.20
CA ILE A 8 -16.91 21.40 -1.94
C ILE A 8 -15.73 21.64 -1.01
N VAL A 9 -15.27 20.57 -0.34
CA VAL A 9 -14.00 20.58 0.37
C VAL A 9 -12.91 20.12 -0.61
N CYS A 10 -11.98 21.02 -0.90
CA CYS A 10 -10.81 20.78 -1.73
C CYS A 10 -9.55 20.77 -0.86
N THR A 11 -8.39 20.59 -1.51
CA THR A 11 -7.08 20.72 -0.87
C THR A 11 -6.34 21.84 -1.56
N LYS A 12 -5.67 22.70 -0.79
CA LYS A 12 -4.76 23.73 -1.30
C LYS A 12 -3.36 23.54 -0.74
N GLU A 13 -2.37 24.07 -1.44
CA GLU A 13 -1.02 24.22 -0.91
C GLU A 13 -0.95 25.40 0.07
N GLU A 14 -0.26 25.18 1.17
CA GLU A 14 0.04 26.22 2.15
C GLU A 14 1.54 26.27 2.40
N TYR A 15 2.11 27.45 2.19
CA TYR A 15 3.53 27.73 2.37
C TYR A 15 3.82 28.41 3.70
N TYR A 16 2.79 28.88 4.41
CA TYR A 16 2.93 29.57 5.68
C TYR A 16 2.22 28.82 6.80
N ASP A 17 2.91 28.54 7.90
CA ASP A 17 2.25 27.97 9.07
C ASP A 17 1.31 28.97 9.76
N THR A 18 0.60 28.50 10.79
CA THR A 18 -0.30 29.33 11.61
C THR A 18 0.41 30.50 12.32
N PHE A 19 1.75 30.57 12.27
CA PHE A 19 2.56 31.65 12.82
C PHE A 19 3.19 32.55 11.72
N GLY A 20 2.82 32.34 10.45
CA GLY A 20 3.31 33.10 9.30
C GLY A 20 4.75 32.76 8.89
N ARG A 21 5.27 31.59 9.27
CA ARG A 21 6.62 31.16 8.85
C ARG A 21 6.55 30.46 7.50
N PHE A 22 7.40 30.90 6.57
CA PHE A 22 7.53 30.30 5.24
C PHE A 22 8.17 28.91 5.29
N HIS A 23 7.62 27.99 4.50
CA HIS A 23 8.10 26.63 4.28
C HIS A 23 8.52 26.47 2.82
N GLU A 24 9.70 25.91 2.57
CA GLU A 24 10.19 25.65 1.20
C GLU A 24 9.43 24.52 0.50
N VAL A 25 8.88 23.58 1.28
CA VAL A 25 8.00 22.51 0.80
C VAL A 25 6.60 22.82 1.33
N PRO A 26 5.58 22.98 0.46
CA PRO A 26 4.23 23.25 0.90
C PRO A 26 3.66 22.06 1.67
N TYR A 27 2.74 22.35 2.57
CA TYR A 27 1.89 21.33 3.18
C TYR A 27 0.45 21.51 2.70
N TYR A 28 -0.26 20.40 2.59
CA TYR A 28 -1.60 20.36 2.03
C TYR A 28 -2.64 20.53 3.14
N VAL A 29 -3.53 21.51 2.97
CA VAL A 29 -4.60 21.77 3.94
C VAL A 29 -5.97 21.69 3.27
N PRO A 30 -7.01 21.22 4.00
CA PRO A 30 -8.37 21.34 3.53
C PRO A 30 -8.73 22.81 3.30
N ALA A 31 -9.35 23.10 2.16
CA ALA A 31 -9.87 24.40 1.80
C ALA A 31 -11.30 24.27 1.27
N LYS A 32 -12.00 25.41 1.22
CA LYS A 32 -13.31 25.50 0.59
C LYS A 32 -13.15 25.93 -0.85
N CYS A 33 -13.80 25.21 -1.74
CA CYS A 33 -13.84 25.54 -3.16
C CYS A 33 -15.29 25.57 -3.65
N TYR A 34 -15.50 26.27 -4.76
CA TYR A 34 -16.75 26.30 -5.49
C TYR A 34 -16.52 25.67 -6.86
N MET A 35 -17.24 24.59 -7.17
CA MET A 35 -17.06 23.81 -8.39
C MET A 35 -18.33 23.78 -9.25
N LYS A 36 -18.17 23.78 -10.57
CA LYS A 36 -19.25 23.56 -11.53
C LYS A 36 -18.79 22.67 -12.67
N GLU A 37 -19.62 21.70 -13.02
CA GLU A 37 -19.39 20.79 -14.14
C GLU A 37 -19.91 21.38 -15.46
N TYR A 38 -19.19 21.09 -16.55
CA TYR A 38 -19.49 21.47 -17.92
C TYR A 38 -19.26 20.28 -18.85
N GLU A 39 -19.75 20.35 -20.10
CA GLU A 39 -19.49 19.29 -21.09
C GLU A 39 -18.00 19.10 -21.40
N TRP A 40 -17.19 20.14 -21.23
CA TRP A 40 -15.75 20.11 -21.49
C TRP A 40 -14.92 19.68 -20.26
N GLY A 41 -15.50 19.63 -19.06
CA GLY A 41 -14.74 19.41 -17.82
C GLY A 41 -15.31 20.13 -16.61
N THR A 42 -14.47 20.46 -15.63
CA THR A 42 -14.89 21.18 -14.42
C THR A 42 -14.17 22.50 -14.25
N ALA A 43 -14.86 23.49 -13.68
CA ALA A 43 -14.26 24.74 -13.21
C ALA A 43 -14.34 24.79 -11.69
N THR A 44 -13.20 25.04 -11.04
CA THR A 44 -13.08 25.16 -9.60
C THR A 44 -12.50 26.51 -9.24
N ILE A 45 -13.06 27.14 -8.21
CA ILE A 45 -12.61 28.41 -7.65
C ILE A 45 -12.31 28.20 -6.18
N LEU A 46 -11.14 28.61 -5.72
CA LEU A 46 -10.80 28.58 -4.29
C LEU A 46 -11.50 29.73 -3.56
N GLU A 47 -12.06 29.48 -2.38
CA GLU A 47 -12.72 30.52 -1.59
C GLU A 47 -11.76 31.68 -1.25
N ASP A 48 -10.48 31.38 -1.00
CA ASP A 48 -9.46 32.38 -0.68
C ASP A 48 -9.22 33.34 -1.83
N ASP A 49 -9.37 32.91 -3.09
CA ASP A 49 -9.22 33.78 -4.25
C ASP A 49 -10.33 34.83 -4.27
N LEU A 50 -11.55 34.47 -3.85
CA LEU A 50 -12.70 35.37 -3.82
C LEU A 50 -12.57 36.51 -2.80
N ASP A 51 -11.76 36.34 -1.74
CA ASP A 51 -11.64 37.27 -0.61
C ASP A 51 -10.44 38.22 -0.72
N THR A 52 -9.80 38.28 -1.88
CA THR A 52 -8.64 39.16 -2.11
C THR A 52 -9.06 40.64 -2.28
N ASP A 53 -8.55 41.51 -1.38
CA ASP A 53 -8.61 42.99 -1.47
C ASP A 53 -7.66 43.57 -2.55
N PHE A 54 -6.84 42.72 -3.17
CA PHE A 54 -5.79 43.09 -4.11
C PHE A 54 -6.05 42.51 -5.50
N GLY A 55 -6.47 43.37 -6.43
CA GLY A 55 -6.69 43.01 -7.84
C GLY A 55 -8.14 42.67 -8.17
N ASN A 56 -8.50 42.88 -9.43
CA ASN A 56 -9.80 42.48 -9.98
C ASN A 56 -9.75 41.12 -10.68
N SER A 57 -8.60 40.45 -10.65
CA SER A 57 -8.31 39.23 -11.40
C SER A 57 -8.26 38.03 -10.47
N LEU A 58 -8.87 36.91 -10.88
CA LEU A 58 -9.00 35.68 -10.11
C LEU A 58 -8.56 34.48 -10.94
N ALA A 59 -7.91 33.52 -10.29
CA ALA A 59 -7.62 32.22 -10.89
C ALA A 59 -8.87 31.33 -10.87
N VAL A 60 -9.12 30.66 -11.99
CA VAL A 60 -10.10 29.58 -12.12
C VAL A 60 -9.36 28.33 -12.57
N TYR A 61 -9.48 27.28 -11.78
CA TYR A 61 -8.84 26.01 -12.03
C TYR A 61 -9.73 25.15 -12.93
N LEU A 62 -9.26 24.83 -14.13
CA LEU A 62 -9.99 24.05 -15.11
C LEU A 62 -9.42 22.63 -15.19
N ASP A 63 -10.25 21.62 -14.96
CA ASP A 63 -9.94 20.24 -15.30
C ASP A 63 -10.68 19.87 -16.59
N ILE A 64 -9.97 19.97 -17.71
CA ILE A 64 -10.49 19.66 -19.04
C ILE A 64 -10.40 18.15 -19.31
N VAL A 65 -11.49 17.55 -19.78
CA VAL A 65 -11.55 16.11 -20.09
C VAL A 65 -10.58 15.76 -21.22
N ASN A 66 -9.78 14.69 -21.03
CA ASN A 66 -8.78 14.19 -21.98
C ASN A 66 -7.69 15.22 -22.35
N PHE A 67 -7.32 16.10 -21.41
CA PHE A 67 -6.25 17.07 -21.57
C PHE A 67 -5.06 16.74 -20.64
N PRO A 68 -3.82 16.96 -21.08
CA PRO A 68 -3.42 17.37 -22.42
C PRO A 68 -3.59 16.23 -23.45
N PRO A 69 -3.70 16.54 -24.76
CA PRO A 69 -3.68 15.51 -25.79
C PRO A 69 -2.37 14.70 -25.77
N PRO A 70 -2.37 13.41 -26.19
CA PRO A 70 -1.19 12.54 -26.10
C PRO A 70 0.09 13.09 -26.75
N ILE A 71 -0.03 13.84 -27.85
CA ILE A 71 1.13 14.47 -28.49
C ILE A 71 1.76 15.58 -27.64
N VAL A 72 0.94 16.31 -26.90
CA VAL A 72 1.39 17.35 -25.98
C VAL A 72 2.03 16.69 -24.77
N GLU A 73 1.36 15.68 -24.17
CA GLU A 73 1.90 14.87 -23.08
C GLU A 73 3.29 14.31 -23.42
N HIS A 74 3.46 13.78 -24.62
CA HIS A 74 4.74 13.25 -25.08
C HIS A 74 5.86 14.30 -25.15
N ILE A 75 5.59 15.52 -25.63
CA ILE A 75 6.64 16.52 -25.80
C ILE A 75 6.98 17.25 -24.50
N ILE A 76 6.05 17.36 -23.56
CA ILE A 76 6.30 18.00 -22.26
C ILE A 76 7.13 17.13 -21.31
N GLU A 77 7.38 15.85 -21.67
CA GLU A 77 8.40 15.02 -21.01
C GLU A 77 9.83 15.60 -21.18
N GLU A 78 10.02 16.54 -22.13
CA GLU A 78 11.28 17.22 -22.40
C GLU A 78 11.18 18.71 -22.02
N ASP A 79 12.21 19.24 -21.33
CA ASP A 79 12.24 20.64 -20.88
C ASP A 79 11.93 21.64 -22.04
N GLU A 80 12.54 21.45 -23.21
CA GLU A 80 12.32 22.31 -24.39
C GLU A 80 10.89 22.21 -24.95
N GLY A 81 10.26 21.04 -24.84
CA GLY A 81 8.89 20.83 -25.28
C GLY A 81 7.88 21.41 -24.29
N TYR A 82 8.16 21.30 -22.99
CA TYR A 82 7.41 22.00 -21.94
C TYR A 82 7.44 23.51 -22.14
N ASP A 83 8.62 24.10 -22.33
CA ASP A 83 8.78 25.54 -22.58
C ASP A 83 8.00 26.00 -23.82
N ALA A 84 8.02 25.21 -24.90
CA ALA A 84 7.26 25.52 -26.11
C ALA A 84 5.74 25.52 -25.89
N ILE A 85 5.22 24.61 -25.07
CA ILE A 85 3.79 24.54 -24.73
C ILE A 85 3.39 25.67 -23.78
N VAL A 86 4.22 25.99 -22.78
CA VAL A 86 3.99 27.14 -21.89
C VAL A 86 3.97 28.44 -22.68
N GLU A 87 4.98 28.67 -23.54
CA GLU A 87 5.05 29.86 -24.39
C GLU A 87 3.84 29.96 -25.33
N ALA A 88 3.45 28.85 -25.98
CA ALA A 88 2.26 28.83 -26.83
C ALA A 88 0.98 29.15 -26.05
N THR A 89 0.87 28.63 -24.83
CA THR A 89 -0.29 28.86 -23.95
C THR A 89 -0.39 30.32 -23.54
N MET A 90 0.72 30.93 -23.08
CA MET A 90 0.75 32.35 -22.72
C MET A 90 0.46 33.28 -23.91
N ASN A 91 0.80 32.85 -25.13
CA ASN A 91 0.55 33.61 -26.36
C ASN A 91 -0.83 33.33 -27.00
N TYR A 92 -1.69 32.52 -26.37
CA TYR A 92 -3.00 32.19 -26.92
C TYR A 92 -3.98 33.38 -26.81
N SER A 93 -4.11 34.14 -27.90
CA SER A 93 -4.85 35.43 -27.93
C SER A 93 -6.32 35.44 -27.50
N LYS A 94 -6.99 34.29 -27.34
CA LYS A 94 -8.43 34.25 -27.01
C LYS A 94 -8.71 34.18 -25.50
N ALA A 95 -7.73 33.84 -24.66
CA ALA A 95 -7.90 33.71 -23.22
C ALA A 95 -6.57 33.92 -22.48
N SER A 96 -6.61 34.45 -21.25
CA SER A 96 -5.43 34.51 -20.36
C SER A 96 -5.37 33.19 -19.59
N ILE A 97 -4.55 32.26 -20.07
CA ILE A 97 -4.47 30.89 -19.55
C ILE A 97 -3.04 30.50 -19.24
N PHE A 98 -2.88 29.59 -18.28
CA PHE A 98 -1.60 29.02 -17.89
C PHE A 98 -1.67 27.50 -17.91
N PHE A 99 -0.60 26.87 -18.41
CA PHE A 99 -0.47 25.42 -18.51
C PHE A 99 0.20 24.87 -17.25
N TYR A 100 -0.50 24.02 -16.49
CA TYR A 100 0.00 23.42 -15.26
C TYR A 100 -0.60 22.02 -15.08
N SER A 101 0.22 21.00 -14.79
CA SER A 101 -0.24 19.61 -14.52
C SER A 101 -0.36 19.27 -13.01
N ALA A 102 -0.65 20.33 -12.22
CA ALA A 102 -1.17 20.44 -10.85
C ALA A 102 -0.40 19.94 -9.60
N THR A 103 -0.57 20.70 -8.50
CA THR A 103 -0.52 20.25 -7.09
C THR A 103 -1.67 20.85 -6.24
N ILE A 104 -2.86 20.89 -6.89
CA ILE A 104 -4.27 20.98 -6.42
C ILE A 104 -4.86 22.31 -5.90
N PRO A 105 -5.91 22.82 -6.59
CA PRO A 105 -7.31 22.49 -6.25
C PRO A 105 -8.20 22.19 -7.48
N VAL A 106 -8.57 20.95 -7.82
CA VAL A 106 -8.11 19.64 -7.38
C VAL A 106 -7.88 18.85 -8.68
N ASP A 107 -6.61 18.71 -9.04
CA ASP A 107 -6.08 18.09 -10.26
C ASP A 107 -6.47 18.78 -11.58
N TYR A 108 -6.53 20.12 -11.55
CA TYR A 108 -6.71 20.94 -12.74
C TYR A 108 -5.54 20.78 -13.73
N ASN A 109 -5.82 21.03 -15.01
CA ASN A 109 -4.80 20.95 -16.06
C ASN A 109 -4.59 22.28 -16.81
N LEU A 110 -5.42 23.28 -16.53
CA LEU A 110 -5.28 24.67 -16.98
C LEU A 110 -5.74 25.65 -15.91
N GLU A 111 -5.06 26.78 -15.80
CA GLU A 111 -5.55 27.94 -15.03
C GLU A 111 -6.08 28.98 -16.00
N LEU A 112 -7.23 29.55 -15.69
CA LEU A 112 -7.85 30.65 -16.41
C LEU A 112 -7.91 31.87 -15.51
N GLU A 113 -7.38 32.98 -16.01
CA GLU A 113 -7.45 34.26 -15.32
C GLU A 113 -8.74 35.00 -15.73
N CYS A 114 -9.59 35.32 -14.75
CA CYS A 114 -10.90 35.95 -14.95
C CYS A 114 -11.07 37.23 -14.13
N ASP A 115 -11.73 38.24 -14.72
CA ASP A 115 -12.20 39.40 -13.98
C ASP A 115 -13.29 38.99 -12.97
N LYS A 116 -13.12 39.36 -11.69
CA LYS A 116 -14.05 39.08 -10.58
C LYS A 116 -15.48 39.52 -10.87
N ASP A 117 -15.65 40.70 -11.47
CA ASP A 117 -16.97 41.24 -11.82
C ASP A 117 -17.67 40.48 -12.95
N LYS A 118 -16.93 39.68 -13.72
CA LYS A 118 -17.41 38.90 -14.87
C LYS A 118 -17.09 37.41 -14.74
N LEU A 119 -16.84 36.93 -13.51
CA LEU A 119 -16.33 35.59 -13.26
C LEU A 119 -17.17 34.50 -13.93
N VAL A 120 -18.49 34.54 -13.77
CA VAL A 120 -19.40 33.55 -14.38
C VAL A 120 -19.40 33.63 -15.91
N GLU A 121 -19.42 34.83 -16.48
CA GLU A 121 -19.37 35.04 -17.93
C GLU A 121 -18.04 34.53 -18.52
N CYS A 122 -16.93 34.77 -17.83
CA CYS A 122 -15.59 34.31 -18.20
C CYS A 122 -15.53 32.77 -18.28
N ILE A 123 -16.05 32.09 -17.25
CA ILE A 123 -16.05 30.61 -17.18
C ILE A 123 -17.01 30.01 -18.20
N ASP A 124 -18.24 30.54 -18.33
CA ASP A 124 -19.21 30.04 -19.30
C ASP A 124 -18.66 30.19 -20.75
N ASN A 125 -17.81 31.19 -21.00
CA ASN A 125 -17.17 31.43 -22.30
C ASN A 125 -16.05 30.42 -22.64
N VAL A 126 -15.57 29.59 -21.70
CA VAL A 126 -14.56 28.53 -21.96
C VAL A 126 -14.98 27.63 -23.12
N SER A 127 -16.27 27.27 -23.17
CA SER A 127 -16.87 26.43 -24.20
C SER A 127 -16.67 26.98 -25.63
N SER A 128 -16.46 28.30 -25.77
CA SER A 128 -16.28 28.97 -27.07
C SER A 128 -14.88 28.80 -27.66
N TRP A 129 -13.88 28.51 -26.83
CA TRP A 129 -12.47 28.52 -27.26
C TRP A 129 -11.68 27.27 -26.88
N ILE A 130 -12.10 26.48 -25.88
CA ILE A 130 -11.29 25.36 -25.38
C ILE A 130 -10.91 24.35 -26.46
N ASN A 131 -11.85 23.99 -27.34
CA ASN A 131 -11.58 23.07 -28.45
C ASN A 131 -10.61 23.64 -29.50
N ASP A 132 -10.64 24.97 -29.70
CA ASP A 132 -9.70 25.64 -30.60
C ASP A 132 -8.30 25.69 -29.98
N TYR A 133 -8.22 25.91 -28.66
CA TYR A 133 -6.97 25.88 -27.92
C TYR A 133 -6.32 24.49 -27.94
N ILE A 134 -7.09 23.42 -27.71
CA ILE A 134 -6.60 22.03 -27.81
C ILE A 134 -6.02 21.75 -29.20
N LYS A 135 -6.74 22.13 -30.27
CA LYS A 135 -6.25 21.97 -31.65
C LYS A 135 -4.99 22.80 -31.91
N TYR A 136 -4.91 23.99 -31.33
CA TYR A 136 -3.74 24.85 -31.43
C TYR A 136 -2.52 24.18 -30.77
N LEU A 137 -2.64 23.66 -29.54
CA LEU A 137 -1.55 22.94 -28.88
C LEU A 137 -1.11 21.70 -29.65
N VAL A 138 -2.03 20.92 -30.20
CA VAL A 138 -1.69 19.78 -31.07
C VAL A 138 -0.82 20.24 -32.24
N LYS A 139 -1.17 21.36 -32.89
CA LYS A 139 -0.36 21.90 -33.97
C LYS A 139 1.03 22.35 -33.49
N VAL A 140 1.11 23.02 -32.36
CA VAL A 140 2.41 23.42 -31.76
C VAL A 140 3.28 22.20 -31.49
N ALA A 141 2.70 21.16 -30.88
CA ALA A 141 3.42 19.92 -30.59
C ALA A 141 3.86 19.18 -31.87
N GLU A 142 3.02 19.14 -32.90
CA GLU A 142 3.41 18.59 -34.20
C GLU A 142 4.54 19.39 -34.84
N ASP A 143 4.48 20.72 -34.81
CA ASP A 143 5.52 21.59 -35.37
C ASP A 143 6.85 21.43 -34.60
N PHE A 144 6.79 21.27 -33.28
CA PHE A 144 7.93 20.93 -32.45
C PHE A 144 8.55 19.58 -32.85
N LEU A 145 7.74 18.52 -32.96
CA LEU A 145 8.23 17.20 -33.40
C LEU A 145 8.76 17.24 -34.83
N ARG A 146 8.11 17.94 -35.77
CA ARG A 146 8.62 18.08 -37.16
C ARG A 146 10.03 18.68 -37.19
N LYS A 147 10.30 19.64 -36.31
CA LYS A 147 11.58 20.34 -36.23
C LYS A 147 12.65 19.50 -35.55
N ASN A 148 12.30 18.83 -34.46
CA ASN A 148 13.28 18.21 -33.54
C ASN A 148 13.37 16.69 -33.69
N LYS A 149 12.24 16.00 -33.90
CA LYS A 149 12.12 14.52 -33.95
C LYS A 149 11.09 14.07 -35.01
N PRO A 150 11.30 14.35 -36.31
CA PRO A 150 10.32 14.08 -37.34
C PRO A 150 9.95 12.59 -37.48
N GLU A 151 10.84 11.69 -37.05
CA GLU A 151 10.59 10.25 -36.98
C GLU A 151 9.46 9.86 -36.02
N GLU A 152 9.18 10.65 -34.99
CA GLU A 152 8.06 10.41 -34.06
C GLU A 152 6.68 10.61 -34.73
N LEU A 153 6.66 11.36 -35.83
CA LEU A 153 5.45 11.55 -36.65
C LEU A 153 5.30 10.46 -37.73
N SER A 154 6.21 9.50 -37.83
CA SER A 154 6.07 8.37 -38.75
C SER A 154 4.93 7.44 -38.33
N GLU A 155 4.34 6.73 -39.29
CA GLU A 155 3.29 5.76 -39.02
C GLU A 155 3.88 4.42 -38.58
N VAL A 156 3.33 3.86 -37.51
CA VAL A 156 3.67 2.54 -37.00
C VAL A 156 2.39 1.73 -36.90
N LYS A 157 2.44 0.48 -37.34
CA LYS A 157 1.31 -0.46 -37.22
C LYS A 157 1.47 -1.28 -35.95
N CYS A 158 0.45 -1.28 -35.11
CA CYS A 158 0.44 -2.13 -33.91
C CYS A 158 0.36 -3.61 -34.29
N GLU A 159 1.28 -4.40 -33.75
CA GLU A 159 1.35 -5.84 -34.01
C GLU A 159 0.17 -6.61 -33.37
N LYS A 160 -0.43 -6.07 -32.30
CA LYS A 160 -1.51 -6.74 -31.56
C LYS A 160 -2.89 -6.55 -32.19
N CYS A 161 -3.23 -5.32 -32.58
CA CYS A 161 -4.56 -4.97 -33.07
C CYS A 161 -4.58 -4.54 -34.55
N GLY A 162 -3.43 -4.30 -35.17
CA GLY A 162 -3.31 -3.91 -36.57
C GLY A 162 -3.64 -2.45 -36.87
N VAL A 163 -3.96 -1.62 -35.88
CA VAL A 163 -4.22 -0.18 -36.06
C VAL A 163 -2.90 0.53 -36.42
N THR A 164 -2.96 1.47 -37.36
CA THR A 164 -1.86 2.37 -37.69
C THR A 164 -1.99 3.65 -36.88
N LEU A 165 -0.93 4.00 -36.15
CA LEU A 165 -0.83 5.20 -35.30
C LEU A 165 0.45 5.96 -35.64
N ARG A 166 0.58 7.18 -35.10
CA ARG A 166 1.88 7.86 -35.08
C ARG A 166 2.81 7.16 -34.07
N LYS A 167 4.12 7.20 -34.34
CA LYS A 167 5.12 6.53 -33.49
C LYS A 167 5.07 7.01 -32.04
N TYR A 168 4.85 8.31 -31.80
CA TYR A 168 4.70 8.84 -30.44
C TYR A 168 3.49 8.28 -29.67
N GLU A 169 2.42 7.87 -30.37
CA GLU A 169 1.22 7.29 -29.75
C GLU A 169 1.41 5.80 -29.38
N TYR A 170 2.43 5.16 -29.97
CA TYR A 170 2.63 3.72 -29.85
C TYR A 170 2.84 3.24 -28.41
N PRO A 171 3.65 3.89 -27.55
CA PRO A 171 3.80 3.49 -26.16
C PRO A 171 2.48 3.56 -25.38
N TYR A 172 1.73 4.67 -25.50
CA TYR A 172 0.43 4.87 -24.84
C TYR A 172 -0.60 3.81 -25.28
N HIS A 173 -0.61 3.48 -26.58
CA HIS A 173 -1.46 2.43 -27.12
C HIS A 173 -1.08 1.03 -26.59
N LEU A 174 0.21 0.73 -26.45
CA LEU A 174 0.66 -0.53 -25.85
C LEU A 174 0.27 -0.67 -24.37
N GLU A 175 0.29 0.43 -23.61
CA GLU A 175 -0.22 0.43 -22.23
C GLU A 175 -1.73 0.18 -22.20
N THR A 176 -2.50 0.77 -23.12
CA THR A 176 -3.94 0.49 -23.25
C THR A 176 -4.20 -1.01 -23.42
N HIS A 177 -3.45 -1.68 -24.31
CA HIS A 177 -3.54 -3.13 -24.47
C HIS A 177 -3.18 -3.92 -23.20
N LYS A 178 -2.20 -3.44 -22.40
CA LYS A 178 -1.87 -4.08 -21.12
C LYS A 178 -3.02 -3.95 -20.12
N ILE A 179 -3.68 -2.79 -20.05
CA ILE A 179 -4.82 -2.57 -19.16
C ILE A 179 -6.04 -3.38 -19.60
N GLU A 180 -6.34 -3.44 -20.91
CA GLU A 180 -7.42 -4.27 -21.44
C GLU A 180 -7.20 -5.75 -21.14
N GLU A 181 -5.97 -6.23 -21.31
CA GLU A 181 -5.58 -7.58 -20.93
C GLU A 181 -5.72 -7.81 -19.42
N ALA A 182 -5.29 -6.86 -18.59
CA ALA A 182 -5.46 -6.92 -17.13
C ALA A 182 -6.94 -7.02 -16.73
N LYS A 183 -7.82 -6.25 -17.41
CA LYS A 183 -9.28 -6.31 -17.18
C LYS A 183 -9.86 -7.66 -17.58
N ARG A 184 -9.40 -8.25 -18.68
CA ARG A 184 -9.81 -9.60 -19.09
C ARG A 184 -9.39 -10.64 -18.04
N GLN A 185 -8.13 -10.59 -17.61
CA GLN A 185 -7.61 -11.47 -16.55
C GLN A 185 -8.39 -11.33 -15.24
N LEU A 186 -8.73 -10.10 -14.84
CA LEU A 186 -9.57 -9.86 -13.65
C LEU A 186 -10.94 -10.53 -13.79
N LYS A 187 -11.59 -10.41 -14.95
CA LYS A 187 -12.87 -11.06 -15.20
C LYS A 187 -12.78 -12.59 -15.13
N GLU A 188 -11.71 -13.17 -15.67
CA GLU A 188 -11.46 -14.62 -15.56
C GLU A 188 -11.25 -15.05 -14.09
N ILE A 189 -10.53 -14.26 -13.30
CA ILE A 189 -10.39 -14.47 -11.85
C ILE A 189 -11.76 -14.42 -11.15
N GLU A 190 -12.62 -13.46 -11.49
CA GLU A 190 -13.96 -13.33 -10.90
C GLU A 190 -14.84 -14.55 -11.16
N GLU A 191 -14.76 -15.11 -12.36
CA GLU A 191 -15.51 -16.30 -12.79
C GLU A 191 -14.96 -17.58 -12.16
N ARG A 192 -13.63 -17.66 -11.98
CA ARG A 192 -12.91 -18.86 -11.52
C ARG A 192 -12.41 -18.77 -10.08
N ILE A 193 -12.90 -17.80 -9.30
CA ILE A 193 -12.42 -17.50 -7.95
C ILE A 193 -12.34 -18.72 -7.00
N TYR A 194 -13.23 -19.71 -7.20
CA TYR A 194 -13.29 -20.93 -6.40
C TYR A 194 -12.37 -22.07 -6.88
N GLU A 195 -11.84 -21.98 -8.11
CA GLU A 195 -10.91 -22.97 -8.67
C GLU A 195 -9.47 -22.75 -8.21
N GLY A 196 -9.20 -21.60 -7.60
CA GLY A 196 -7.87 -21.14 -7.22
C GLY A 196 -7.39 -20.01 -8.11
N ILE A 197 -6.53 -19.16 -7.55
CA ILE A 197 -5.91 -18.04 -8.26
C ILE A 197 -4.39 -18.23 -8.18
N ASP A 198 -3.69 -18.01 -9.30
CA ASP A 198 -2.23 -17.92 -9.33
C ASP A 198 -1.82 -16.59 -9.96
N GLU A 199 -1.00 -15.82 -9.25
CA GLU A 199 -0.42 -14.58 -9.75
C GLU A 199 0.43 -14.79 -11.01
N LYS A 200 1.00 -15.99 -11.19
CA LYS A 200 1.73 -16.35 -12.42
C LYS A 200 0.82 -16.56 -13.62
N GLU A 201 -0.43 -16.98 -13.41
CA GLU A 201 -1.42 -17.16 -14.46
C GLU A 201 -2.02 -15.81 -14.89
N TYR A 202 -2.20 -14.89 -13.93
CA TYR A 202 -2.85 -13.58 -14.14
C TYR A 202 -1.98 -12.36 -13.76
N PRO A 203 -0.75 -12.24 -14.26
CA PRO A 203 0.22 -11.26 -13.76
C PRO A 203 -0.19 -9.80 -13.96
N LEU A 204 -0.96 -9.48 -15.01
CA LEU A 204 -1.39 -8.12 -15.28
C LEU A 204 -2.56 -7.71 -14.39
N ALA A 205 -3.49 -8.63 -14.10
CA ALA A 205 -4.54 -8.36 -13.13
C ALA A 205 -3.96 -8.08 -11.73
N PHE A 206 -2.99 -8.87 -11.28
CA PHE A 206 -2.32 -8.61 -9.99
C PHE A 206 -1.50 -7.31 -9.98
N LYS A 207 -0.92 -6.90 -11.12
CA LYS A 207 -0.19 -5.63 -11.22
C LYS A 207 -1.12 -4.41 -11.11
N TYR A 208 -2.26 -4.42 -11.79
CA TYR A 208 -3.13 -3.23 -11.92
C TYR A 208 -4.37 -3.24 -11.01
N PHE A 209 -4.81 -4.41 -10.54
CA PHE A 209 -6.08 -4.60 -9.81
C PHE A 209 -5.93 -5.44 -8.53
N ARG A 210 -4.80 -5.28 -7.82
CA ARG A 210 -4.50 -6.06 -6.60
C ARG A 210 -5.59 -5.89 -5.53
N SER A 211 -6.06 -4.66 -5.32
CA SER A 211 -7.06 -4.32 -4.32
C SER A 211 -8.40 -5.03 -4.59
N GLU A 212 -8.82 -5.05 -5.85
CA GLU A 212 -10.03 -5.73 -6.31
C GLU A 212 -9.93 -7.23 -6.11
N ILE A 213 -8.79 -7.84 -6.45
CA ILE A 213 -8.54 -9.27 -6.25
C ILE A 213 -8.56 -9.62 -4.75
N ASP A 214 -7.89 -8.83 -3.92
CA ASP A 214 -7.89 -9.03 -2.47
C ASP A 214 -9.31 -8.93 -1.87
N LYS A 215 -10.11 -7.98 -2.35
CA LYS A 215 -11.52 -7.86 -1.97
C LYS A 215 -12.34 -9.08 -2.41
N LEU A 216 -12.13 -9.60 -3.61
CA LEU A 216 -12.78 -10.82 -4.10
C LEU A 216 -12.41 -12.03 -3.23
N ILE A 217 -11.13 -12.17 -2.87
CA ILE A 217 -10.66 -13.23 -1.97
C ILE A 217 -11.39 -13.15 -0.62
N THR A 218 -11.41 -11.98 0.03
CA THR A 218 -12.04 -11.82 1.34
C THR A 218 -13.55 -12.03 1.29
N THR A 219 -14.23 -11.55 0.24
CA THR A 219 -15.70 -11.59 0.18
C THR A 219 -16.28 -12.89 -0.39
N LYS A 220 -15.56 -13.57 -1.29
CA LYS A 220 -16.05 -14.80 -1.95
C LYS A 220 -15.33 -16.05 -1.50
N LEU A 221 -13.99 -16.03 -1.44
CA LEU A 221 -13.18 -17.23 -1.26
C LEU A 221 -12.97 -17.62 0.21
N LEU A 222 -12.58 -16.67 1.08
CA LEU A 222 -12.40 -16.95 2.51
C LEU A 222 -13.63 -17.54 3.20
N PRO A 223 -14.88 -17.08 2.92
CA PRO A 223 -16.08 -17.63 3.56
C PRO A 223 -16.30 -19.13 3.32
N VAL A 224 -15.75 -19.69 2.23
CA VAL A 224 -15.81 -21.14 1.95
C VAL A 224 -15.13 -21.95 3.04
N PHE A 225 -14.13 -21.38 3.71
CA PHE A 225 -13.34 -22.03 4.76
C PHE A 225 -13.84 -21.72 6.17
N LYS A 226 -15.03 -21.12 6.32
CA LYS A 226 -15.58 -20.71 7.62
C LYS A 226 -15.67 -21.88 8.61
N ASP A 227 -16.20 -23.02 8.20
CA ASP A 227 -16.36 -24.19 9.09
C ASP A 227 -15.00 -24.73 9.56
N LEU A 228 -13.98 -24.70 8.68
CA LEU A 228 -12.61 -25.07 9.04
C LEU A 228 -12.03 -24.08 10.06
N ALA A 229 -12.23 -22.78 9.84
CA ALA A 229 -11.78 -21.74 10.76
C ALA A 229 -12.42 -21.88 12.14
N GLU A 230 -13.74 -22.11 12.20
CA GLU A 230 -14.46 -22.36 13.46
C GLU A 230 -13.92 -23.59 14.20
N LYS A 231 -13.67 -24.69 13.49
CA LYS A 231 -13.05 -25.90 14.05
C LYS A 231 -11.64 -25.63 14.61
N ILE A 232 -10.83 -24.85 13.90
CA ILE A 232 -9.48 -24.45 14.36
C ILE A 232 -9.59 -23.57 15.60
N ASN A 233 -10.48 -22.57 15.59
CA ASN A 233 -10.68 -21.66 16.70
C ASN A 233 -11.17 -22.40 17.95
N GLN A 234 -12.08 -23.35 17.79
CA GLN A 234 -12.53 -24.20 18.89
C GLN A 234 -11.38 -25.03 19.46
N LYS A 235 -10.57 -25.69 18.61
CA LYS A 235 -9.39 -26.44 19.06
C LYS A 235 -8.42 -25.58 19.86
N ILE A 236 -8.05 -24.39 19.36
CA ILE A 236 -7.16 -23.47 20.09
C ILE A 236 -7.76 -23.07 21.44
N SER A 237 -9.07 -22.79 21.47
CA SER A 237 -9.77 -22.42 22.70
C SER A 237 -9.78 -23.55 23.73
N GLU A 238 -10.03 -24.79 23.30
CA GLU A 238 -10.01 -25.99 24.15
C GLU A 238 -8.62 -26.28 24.73
N MET A 239 -7.55 -25.90 24.01
CA MET A 239 -6.19 -25.99 24.53
C MET A 239 -5.90 -24.99 25.67
N GLY A 240 -6.75 -23.99 25.88
CA GLY A 240 -6.58 -22.98 26.93
C GLY A 240 -5.35 -22.08 26.72
N ILE A 241 -4.89 -21.93 25.48
CA ILE A 241 -3.70 -21.17 25.14
C ILE A 241 -4.04 -19.68 25.11
N ILE A 242 -3.40 -18.91 25.99
CA ILE A 242 -3.60 -17.45 26.06
C ILE A 242 -2.54 -16.72 25.23
N HIS A 243 -1.30 -17.21 25.24
CA HIS A 243 -0.18 -16.58 24.53
C HIS A 243 0.94 -17.58 24.23
N LEU A 244 1.52 -17.51 23.03
CA LEU A 244 2.68 -18.29 22.58
C LEU A 244 3.72 -17.39 21.94
N ASN A 245 4.98 -17.69 22.23
CA ASN A 245 6.14 -17.11 21.55
C ASN A 245 6.67 -18.04 20.43
N SER A 246 7.67 -17.57 19.67
CA SER A 246 8.21 -18.29 18.52
C SER A 246 8.86 -19.65 18.84
N ASN A 247 9.27 -19.90 20.09
CA ASN A 247 9.83 -21.19 20.53
C ASN A 247 8.74 -22.22 20.84
N GLN A 248 7.50 -21.77 21.08
CA GLN A 248 6.37 -22.60 21.49
C GLN A 248 5.42 -22.93 20.33
N LEU A 249 5.75 -22.51 19.10
CA LEU A 249 4.91 -22.73 17.91
C LEU A 249 4.56 -24.20 17.66
N TYR A 250 5.39 -25.15 18.13
CA TYR A 250 5.14 -26.59 17.99
C TYR A 250 3.80 -27.04 18.58
N VAL A 251 3.23 -26.26 19.50
CA VAL A 251 1.90 -26.48 20.08
C VAL A 251 0.82 -26.40 19.00
N LEU A 252 1.00 -25.56 17.98
CA LEU A 252 0.06 -25.38 16.88
C LEU A 252 0.35 -26.28 15.66
N ASN A 253 1.27 -27.26 15.76
CA ASN A 253 1.66 -28.08 14.61
C ASN A 253 0.46 -28.74 13.90
N ASP A 254 -0.40 -29.39 14.68
CA ASP A 254 -1.56 -30.11 14.13
C ASP A 254 -2.57 -29.14 13.46
N ILE A 255 -2.65 -27.89 13.93
CA ILE A 255 -3.45 -26.82 13.31
C ILE A 255 -2.79 -26.35 12.02
N GLN A 256 -1.47 -26.17 12.03
CA GLN A 256 -0.69 -25.77 10.86
C GLN A 256 -0.87 -26.78 9.72
N GLU A 257 -0.74 -28.07 10.02
CA GLU A 257 -0.95 -29.16 9.05
C GLU A 257 -2.36 -29.15 8.47
N GLU A 258 -3.38 -28.92 9.30
CA GLU A 258 -4.77 -28.83 8.85
C GLU A 258 -4.96 -27.64 7.88
N ILE A 259 -4.34 -26.48 8.15
CA ILE A 259 -4.37 -25.32 7.26
C ILE A 259 -3.67 -25.64 5.93
N ILE A 260 -2.45 -26.19 5.98
CA ILE A 260 -1.67 -26.53 4.78
C ILE A 260 -2.44 -27.48 3.86
N LYS A 261 -3.09 -28.48 4.46
CA LYS A 261 -3.82 -29.52 3.73
C LYS A 261 -5.11 -29.03 3.06
N ASN A 262 -5.81 -28.08 3.68
CA ASN A 262 -7.17 -27.73 3.27
C ASN A 262 -7.29 -26.32 2.67
N VAL A 263 -6.37 -25.41 2.97
CA VAL A 263 -6.43 -24.01 2.52
C VAL A 263 -5.42 -23.78 1.38
N PRO A 264 -5.87 -23.26 0.22
CA PRO A 264 -4.97 -22.94 -0.90
C PRO A 264 -3.87 -21.96 -0.49
N LYS A 265 -2.64 -22.23 -0.95
CA LYS A 265 -1.43 -21.47 -0.58
C LYS A 265 -1.61 -19.95 -0.68
N ILE A 266 -2.27 -19.48 -1.74
CA ILE A 266 -2.42 -18.05 -2.04
C ILE A 266 -3.29 -17.28 -1.03
N ILE A 267 -4.11 -17.97 -0.24
CA ILE A 267 -5.00 -17.34 0.74
C ILE A 267 -4.68 -17.73 2.20
N ARG A 268 -3.64 -18.53 2.45
CA ARG A 268 -3.35 -19.06 3.79
C ARG A 268 -3.06 -17.95 4.79
N ASP A 269 -2.33 -16.91 4.38
CA ASP A 269 -2.04 -15.74 5.19
C ASP A 269 -3.33 -15.00 5.62
N LYS A 270 -4.18 -14.66 4.65
CA LYS A 270 -5.48 -14.01 4.89
C LYS A 270 -6.40 -14.89 5.72
N PHE A 271 -6.45 -16.20 5.45
CA PHE A 271 -7.20 -17.15 6.26
C PHE A 271 -6.75 -17.14 7.72
N ILE A 272 -5.44 -17.21 7.98
CA ILE A 272 -4.88 -17.15 9.34
C ILE A 272 -5.24 -15.82 10.01
N LEU A 273 -5.03 -14.70 9.32
CA LEU A 273 -5.17 -13.36 9.87
C LEU A 273 -6.63 -12.95 10.12
N GLU A 274 -7.53 -13.29 9.19
CA GLU A 274 -8.90 -12.76 9.18
C GLU A 274 -9.93 -13.76 9.72
N MET A 275 -9.69 -15.08 9.58
CA MET A 275 -10.67 -16.10 9.94
C MET A 275 -10.37 -16.82 11.26
N THR A 276 -9.14 -16.74 11.76
CA THR A 276 -8.73 -17.49 12.96
C THR A 276 -8.36 -16.61 14.15
N ILE A 277 -8.35 -17.20 15.35
CA ILE A 277 -7.87 -16.56 16.58
C ILE A 277 -6.35 -16.66 16.78
N ILE A 278 -5.61 -17.25 15.81
CA ILE A 278 -4.15 -17.40 15.86
C ILE A 278 -3.44 -16.05 16.12
N PRO A 279 -3.82 -14.93 15.48
CA PRO A 279 -3.17 -13.64 15.74
C PRO A 279 -3.32 -13.15 17.19
N ALA A 280 -4.41 -13.54 17.87
CA ALA A 280 -4.63 -13.14 19.26
C ALA A 280 -3.79 -13.95 20.26
N VAL A 281 -3.40 -15.17 19.90
CA VAL A 281 -2.63 -16.06 20.78
C VAL A 281 -1.13 -16.07 20.48
N LEU A 282 -0.68 -15.53 19.35
CA LEU A 282 0.74 -15.47 19.00
C LEU A 282 1.33 -14.08 19.25
N SER A 283 2.60 -14.01 19.69
CA SER A 283 3.38 -12.77 19.57
C SER A 283 3.61 -12.43 18.09
N ASN A 284 3.76 -11.15 17.73
CA ASN A 284 3.96 -10.73 16.33
C ASN A 284 5.08 -11.54 15.62
N SER A 285 6.23 -11.69 16.26
CA SER A 285 7.35 -12.48 15.73
C SER A 285 7.03 -13.98 15.57
N ALA A 286 6.12 -14.52 16.38
CA ALA A 286 5.67 -15.90 16.27
C ALA A 286 4.62 -16.04 15.16
N LEU A 287 3.72 -15.06 15.01
CA LEU A 287 2.72 -14.99 13.96
C LEU A 287 3.37 -14.91 12.57
N ASP A 288 4.32 -13.99 12.38
CA ASP A 288 5.05 -13.84 11.11
C ASP A 288 5.74 -15.14 10.72
N LYS A 289 6.42 -15.77 11.70
CA LYS A 289 7.08 -17.06 11.50
C LYS A 289 6.07 -18.16 11.16
N PHE A 290 4.95 -18.23 11.87
CA PHE A 290 3.90 -19.22 11.64
C PHE A 290 3.29 -19.09 10.24
N ILE A 291 2.94 -17.86 9.82
CA ILE A 291 2.39 -17.58 8.49
C ILE A 291 3.42 -17.96 7.42
N ASN A 292 4.66 -17.49 7.55
CA ASN A 292 5.71 -17.77 6.56
C ASN A 292 5.98 -19.27 6.42
N MET A 293 6.03 -20.01 7.53
CA MET A 293 6.19 -21.46 7.49
C MET A 293 4.97 -22.13 6.82
N THR A 294 3.75 -21.68 7.14
CA THR A 294 2.50 -22.24 6.61
C THR A 294 2.31 -21.99 5.11
N VAL A 295 2.64 -20.78 4.63
CA VAL A 295 2.60 -20.45 3.20
C VAL A 295 3.66 -21.23 2.42
N ASN A 296 4.81 -21.51 3.03
CA ASN A 296 5.91 -22.25 2.39
C ASN A 296 5.88 -23.76 2.62
N ASP A 297 4.77 -24.32 3.12
CA ASP A 297 4.60 -25.76 3.36
C ASP A 297 5.68 -26.35 4.31
N GLN A 298 6.20 -25.54 5.23
CA GLN A 298 7.18 -25.94 6.23
C GLN A 298 6.49 -26.30 7.54
N ILE A 299 6.49 -27.59 7.90
CA ILE A 299 5.87 -28.09 9.13
C ILE A 299 6.73 -27.77 10.35
N ILE A 300 6.10 -27.34 11.44
CA ILE A 300 6.78 -27.08 12.71
C ILE A 300 7.15 -28.41 13.37
N GLU A 301 8.43 -28.75 13.33
CA GLU A 301 8.92 -29.95 14.01
C GLU A 301 8.79 -29.84 15.54
N ARG A 302 8.27 -30.90 16.16
CA ARG A 302 8.35 -31.09 17.61
C ARG A 302 9.79 -31.41 17.98
N LYS A 303 10.50 -30.44 18.56
CA LYS A 303 11.84 -30.67 19.10
C LYS A 303 11.78 -31.33 20.47
N ALA A 304 12.61 -32.33 20.68
CA ALA A 304 12.91 -32.80 22.02
C ALA A 304 13.70 -31.70 22.74
N TYR A 305 13.22 -31.25 23.90
CA TYR A 305 13.92 -30.28 24.72
C TYR A 305 14.71 -30.98 25.81
N ASN A 306 16.03 -31.01 25.67
CA ASN A 306 16.94 -31.50 26.71
C ASN A 306 17.60 -30.32 27.43
N PHE A 307 17.09 -29.99 28.62
CA PHE A 307 17.65 -28.94 29.44
C PHE A 307 18.79 -29.47 30.32
N SER A 308 19.86 -28.68 30.43
CA SER A 308 20.95 -29.00 31.34
C SER A 308 21.50 -27.76 32.03
N VAL A 309 22.20 -27.97 33.15
CA VAL A 309 22.80 -26.91 33.94
C VAL A 309 24.24 -27.20 34.31
N ASN A 310 25.06 -26.15 34.24
CA ASN A 310 26.39 -26.15 34.82
C ASN A 310 26.55 -25.02 35.83
N VAL A 311 27.39 -25.23 36.84
CA VAL A 311 27.64 -24.24 37.89
C VAL A 311 29.13 -23.90 37.90
N LYS A 312 29.44 -22.60 37.83
CA LYS A 312 30.82 -22.10 37.92
C LYS A 312 30.95 -21.17 39.13
N ARG A 313 32.07 -21.31 39.84
CA ARG A 313 32.45 -20.40 40.94
C ARG A 313 33.32 -19.27 40.40
N LYS A 314 32.97 -18.02 40.72
CA LYS A 314 33.75 -16.81 40.38
C LYS A 314 33.68 -15.81 41.54
N ARG A 315 34.83 -15.41 42.09
CA ARG A 315 34.95 -14.42 43.19
C ARG A 315 33.96 -14.71 44.34
N ASP A 316 34.03 -15.93 44.89
CA ASP A 316 33.18 -16.44 45.98
C ASP A 316 31.67 -16.51 45.73
N ARG A 317 31.24 -16.38 44.47
CA ARG A 317 29.84 -16.54 44.08
C ARG A 317 29.70 -17.70 43.10
N PHE A 318 28.54 -18.34 43.13
CA PHE A 318 28.16 -19.37 42.18
C PHE A 318 27.27 -18.79 41.09
N TYR A 319 27.46 -19.26 39.86
CA TYR A 319 26.70 -18.86 38.68
C TYR A 319 26.22 -20.10 37.93
N VAL A 320 24.95 -20.09 37.54
CA VAL A 320 24.33 -21.12 36.72
C VAL A 320 24.46 -20.73 35.25
N HIS A 321 24.91 -21.68 34.44
CA HIS A 321 24.79 -21.68 32.99
C HIS A 321 23.72 -22.71 32.63
N MET A 322 22.65 -22.28 31.96
CA MET A 322 21.61 -23.16 31.45
C MET A 322 21.81 -23.40 29.97
N TYR A 323 21.56 -24.64 29.55
CA TYR A 323 21.64 -25.07 28.17
C TYR A 323 20.36 -25.77 27.75
N LEU A 324 20.03 -25.65 26.47
CA LEU A 324 19.00 -26.42 25.80
C LEU A 324 19.62 -27.08 24.58
N ASN A 325 19.63 -28.41 24.52
CA ASN A 325 20.25 -29.16 23.42
C ASN A 325 21.68 -28.66 23.13
N ASP A 326 22.47 -28.50 24.20
CA ASP A 326 23.85 -27.97 24.21
C ASP A 326 24.04 -26.48 23.87
N ASP A 327 22.98 -25.78 23.44
CA ASP A 327 23.02 -24.32 23.23
C ASP A 327 22.86 -23.56 24.56
N HIS A 328 23.73 -22.60 24.82
CA HIS A 328 23.67 -21.79 26.04
C HIS A 328 22.52 -20.78 25.97
N ILE A 329 21.51 -20.95 26.83
CA ILE A 329 20.28 -20.13 26.81
C ILE A 329 20.22 -19.08 27.92
N ALA A 330 20.91 -19.28 29.04
CA ALA A 330 20.88 -18.34 30.15
C ALA A 330 22.10 -18.43 31.06
N TYR A 331 22.47 -17.29 31.65
CA TYR A 331 23.51 -17.17 32.67
C TYR A 331 23.05 -16.27 33.80
N PHE A 332 23.09 -16.75 35.04
CA PHE A 332 22.71 -15.94 36.20
C PHE A 332 23.39 -16.38 37.49
N ARG A 333 23.47 -15.43 38.45
CA ARG A 333 23.98 -15.69 39.79
C ARG A 333 23.01 -16.55 40.60
N VAL A 334 23.55 -17.50 41.36
CA VAL A 334 22.80 -18.27 42.35
C VAL A 334 22.41 -17.37 43.52
N ASP A 335 21.11 -17.27 43.78
CA ASP A 335 20.49 -16.59 44.91
C ASP A 335 19.13 -17.23 45.28
N ALA A 336 18.36 -16.61 46.19
CA ALA A 336 17.07 -17.14 46.65
C ALA A 336 16.04 -17.36 45.53
N LYS A 337 16.17 -16.67 44.39
CA LYS A 337 15.26 -16.78 43.23
C LYS A 337 15.76 -17.74 42.15
N THR A 338 16.78 -18.55 42.44
CA THR A 338 17.39 -19.46 41.45
C THR A 338 16.37 -20.41 40.84
N LYS A 339 15.49 -21.01 41.67
CA LYS A 339 14.44 -21.91 41.18
C LYS A 339 13.49 -21.18 40.21
N ASP A 340 13.05 -19.98 40.58
CA ASP A 340 12.16 -19.17 39.74
C ASP A 340 12.83 -18.78 38.41
N LYS A 341 14.10 -18.40 38.42
CA LYS A 341 14.86 -18.08 37.20
C LYS A 341 14.96 -19.29 36.25
N ILE A 342 15.19 -20.49 36.81
CA ILE A 342 15.20 -21.75 36.04
C ILE A 342 13.81 -21.99 35.44
N ARG A 343 12.77 -21.90 36.28
CA ARG A 343 11.36 -22.09 35.88
C ARG A 343 10.97 -21.17 34.74
N SER A 344 11.20 -19.86 34.91
CA SER A 344 10.91 -18.85 33.89
C SER A 344 11.61 -19.17 32.58
N LYS A 345 12.87 -19.63 32.63
CA LYS A 345 13.61 -19.93 31.41
C LYS A 345 13.12 -21.19 30.70
N ILE A 346 12.68 -22.21 31.42
CA ILE A 346 12.06 -23.41 30.83
C ILE A 346 10.70 -23.07 30.23
N ALA A 347 9.91 -22.24 30.91
CA ALA A 347 8.58 -21.80 30.46
C ALA A 347 8.63 -21.00 29.15
N GLU A 348 9.77 -20.40 28.78
CA GLU A 348 9.94 -19.79 27.45
C GLU A 348 9.84 -20.80 26.30
N TYR A 349 10.08 -22.10 26.56
CA TYR A 349 10.12 -23.17 25.54
C TYR A 349 9.03 -24.23 25.74
N ILE A 350 8.54 -24.45 26.97
CA ILE A 350 7.54 -25.48 27.29
C ILE A 350 6.30 -24.83 27.89
N ILE A 351 5.12 -25.22 27.38
CA ILE A 351 3.83 -24.74 27.89
C ILE A 351 3.22 -25.61 29.00
N ASP A 352 3.52 -26.91 29.02
CA ASP A 352 2.98 -27.85 30.00
C ASP A 352 3.56 -27.55 31.40
N GLU A 353 2.71 -27.01 32.28
CA GLU A 353 3.10 -26.58 33.63
C GLU A 353 3.70 -27.72 34.45
N LYS A 354 3.19 -28.95 34.33
CA LYS A 354 3.73 -30.09 35.08
C LYS A 354 5.15 -30.41 34.62
N LYS A 355 5.38 -30.45 33.31
CA LYS A 355 6.73 -30.65 32.76
C LYS A 355 7.68 -29.53 33.14
N VAL A 356 7.20 -28.28 33.11
CA VAL A 356 8.01 -27.12 33.55
C VAL A 356 8.44 -27.32 35.00
N GLU A 357 7.55 -27.71 35.91
CA GLU A 357 7.88 -27.96 37.32
C GLU A 357 8.84 -29.15 37.51
N GLU A 358 8.59 -30.26 36.82
CA GLU A 358 9.42 -31.47 36.88
C GLU A 358 10.87 -31.15 36.47
N ILE A 359 11.06 -30.54 35.30
CA ILE A 359 12.38 -30.16 34.79
C ILE A 359 13.02 -29.10 35.69
N THR A 360 12.24 -28.12 36.15
CA THR A 360 12.73 -27.08 37.07
C THR A 360 13.30 -27.71 38.34
N GLN A 361 12.57 -28.66 38.93
CA GLN A 361 12.99 -29.31 40.16
C GLN A 361 14.25 -30.16 39.95
N GLU A 362 14.33 -30.89 38.83
CA GLU A 362 15.52 -31.67 38.47
C GLU A 362 16.75 -30.77 38.34
N LEU A 363 16.66 -29.70 37.55
CA LEU A 363 17.79 -28.78 37.33
C LEU A 363 18.16 -28.04 38.61
N TYR A 364 17.19 -27.63 39.43
CA TYR A 364 17.44 -26.96 40.69
C TYR A 364 18.18 -27.87 41.69
N ASN A 365 17.82 -29.16 41.76
CA ASN A 365 18.53 -30.14 42.58
C ASN A 365 19.98 -30.32 42.10
N LYS A 366 20.22 -30.43 40.79
CA LYS A 366 21.58 -30.47 40.22
C LYS A 366 22.41 -29.23 40.58
N VAL A 367 21.79 -28.04 40.62
CA VAL A 367 22.45 -26.82 41.07
C VAL A 367 22.83 -26.93 42.56
N ARG A 368 21.90 -27.36 43.42
CA ARG A 368 22.13 -27.54 44.87
C ARG A 368 23.25 -28.52 45.19
N GLU A 369 23.29 -29.64 44.48
CA GLU A 369 24.35 -30.64 44.58
C GLU A 369 25.72 -30.04 44.24
N LYS A 370 25.82 -29.29 43.13
CA LYS A 370 27.07 -28.67 42.67
C LYS A 370 27.58 -27.55 43.60
N ILE A 371 26.71 -26.89 44.36
CA ILE A 371 27.10 -25.85 45.34
C ILE A 371 27.29 -26.39 46.75
N GLY A 372 27.05 -27.69 46.99
CA GLY A 372 27.25 -28.33 48.28
C GLY A 372 26.18 -28.00 49.34
N ILE A 373 24.99 -27.57 48.93
CA ILE A 373 23.87 -27.25 49.83
C ILE A 373 22.88 -28.42 49.83
N LYS A 374 22.97 -29.30 50.84
CA LYS A 374 21.98 -30.39 51.08
C LYS A 374 20.60 -29.84 51.35
#